data_AF-A0A430KZS7-F1
#
_entry.id   AF-A0A430KZS7-F1
#
_cell.length_a   1.000
_cell.length_b   1.000
_cell.length_c   1.000
_cell.angle_alpha   90.00
_cell.angle_beta   90.00
_cell.angle_gamma   90.00
#
_symmetry.space_group_name_H-M   'P 1'
#
loop_
_entity.id
_entity.type
_entity.pdbx_description
1 polymer ?
#
loop_
_entity_poly.entity_id
_entity_poly.type
_entity_poly.pdbx_seq_one_letter_code
_entity_poly.pdbx_strand_id
1 'polypeptide(L)'
;MVFDVITEIYRSDLPDPGVSAMASITNVRHLSSYNWIERPTATIAVPGSPPLWSAPKTSRQLNKDSGLFYIDQNQARHPESPLEPLFRALYISVPSFDIRSVDIVTDRNNIRKLLSFVNPDLGSSDLEPFTIGVEVIGTTALFCRDETAATRFIAPHEFRGFGHEFEKEYTTNQINDSAGHHRIIAYRFGGLNFVVRYEADGYVATDQTDSTFGTKNPHDHLSDIMGTLSLSPTRNAPKTTPTVSRLAITEEGRMVPPESILEIKTRASSRRLQVQEVAAQLWVSQTPKLVRAYHDRGKFQVPQVENVATQVKRWEELNQNDLKRLASLIQTIYNLARQSGGKTTVRYDGGNKLLLYGTDRKAMLPNFLYSRWDDRGNARATANVGMDAKAERSTTPGAGQAKTKETARDKYGDAPYSEIISLGMDKGFRQFFRRMPTQLSQYHILCDALDSLAIDVTEGCTVRDIMNDMRRGKDEWDPDERREIKGSKSIARDSAFRLLYMFLRSNVADSNMAYNAALFVVSHRRIFRYRARKMVREALEENFRLSKKQRAGLNKWPAKESHLAGSEEDDVTTEVEDIFFDSDSSF
;
A
#
# COMPACT_ATOMS: atom_id res chain seq x y z
N MET A 1 -1.04 -19.88 20.48
CA MET A 1 -1.99 -18.98 21.18
C MET A 1 -3.10 -18.67 20.20
N VAL A 2 -4.35 -18.91 20.60
CA VAL A 2 -5.52 -18.49 19.82
C VAL A 2 -5.63 -16.98 20.00
N PHE A 3 -5.43 -16.21 18.93
CA PHE A 3 -5.69 -14.78 18.96
C PHE A 3 -7.17 -14.59 18.67
N ASP A 4 -7.92 -14.10 19.66
CA ASP A 4 -9.33 -13.80 19.45
C ASP A 4 -9.44 -12.59 18.51
N VAL A 5 -10.16 -12.79 17.41
CA VAL A 5 -10.54 -11.70 16.50
C VAL A 5 -11.48 -10.79 17.27
N ILE A 6 -11.05 -9.56 17.53
CA ILE A 6 -11.91 -8.54 18.14
C ILE A 6 -12.99 -8.13 17.15
N THR A 7 -12.57 -7.86 15.91
CA THR A 7 -13.46 -7.33 14.87
C THR A 7 -12.88 -7.49 13.47
N GLU A 8 -13.76 -7.41 12.48
CA GLU A 8 -13.42 -7.42 11.06
C GLU A 8 -13.79 -6.07 10.46
N ILE A 9 -12.85 -5.45 9.72
CA ILE A 9 -13.09 -4.20 9.00
C ILE A 9 -13.21 -4.55 7.52
N TYR A 10 -14.43 -4.56 6.99
CA TYR A 10 -14.63 -4.73 5.56
C TYR A 10 -14.39 -3.43 4.80
N ARG A 11 -13.79 -3.52 3.62
CA ARG A 11 -13.59 -2.39 2.71
C ARG A 11 -14.90 -1.69 2.34
N SER A 12 -16.00 -2.45 2.25
CA SER A 12 -17.35 -1.93 1.96
C SER A 12 -17.94 -1.12 3.10
N ASP A 13 -17.47 -1.34 4.32
CA ASP A 13 -18.05 -0.74 5.53
C ASP A 13 -17.34 0.56 5.90
N LEU A 14 -16.27 0.90 5.15
CA LEU A 14 -15.63 2.19 5.27
C LEU A 14 -16.64 3.28 4.90
N PRO A 15 -16.84 4.29 5.78
CA PRO A 15 -17.81 5.35 5.55
C PRO A 15 -17.63 5.98 4.17
N ASP A 16 -18.76 6.28 3.52
CA ASP A 16 -18.73 7.06 2.29
C ASP A 16 -18.06 8.41 2.61
N PRO A 17 -17.00 8.79 1.89
CA PRO A 17 -16.29 10.03 2.10
C PRO A 17 -17.16 11.29 2.07
N GLY A 18 -18.34 11.24 1.43
CA GLY A 18 -19.31 12.33 1.38
C GLY A 18 -18.72 13.66 0.87
N VAL A 19 -19.41 14.77 1.14
CA VAL A 19 -18.96 16.14 0.81
C VAL A 19 -17.91 16.67 1.81
N SER A 20 -17.27 15.78 2.58
CA SER A 20 -16.24 16.16 3.54
C SER A 20 -15.08 16.90 2.85
N ALA A 21 -14.34 17.70 3.62
CA ALA A 21 -13.17 18.43 3.15
C ALA A 21 -12.17 17.50 2.44
N MET A 22 -11.39 18.05 1.51
CA MET A 22 -10.35 17.29 0.81
C MET A 22 -9.38 16.62 1.79
N ALA A 23 -9.04 15.37 1.49
CA ALA A 23 -8.03 14.61 2.23
C ALA A 23 -6.66 14.87 1.60
N SER A 24 -6.14 16.08 1.80
CA SER A 24 -4.80 16.47 1.35
C SER A 24 -3.78 16.43 2.49
N ILE A 25 -2.54 16.12 2.15
CA ILE A 25 -1.41 16.31 3.06
C ILE A 25 -1.07 17.80 3.14
N THR A 26 -1.01 18.35 4.35
CA THR A 26 -0.72 19.76 4.61
C THR A 26 0.28 19.93 5.75
N ASN A 27 0.86 21.12 5.91
CA ASN A 27 1.78 21.45 7.01
C ASN A 27 2.97 20.49 7.12
N VAL A 28 3.54 20.10 5.97
CA VAL A 28 4.69 19.19 5.91
C VAL A 28 5.92 19.84 6.54
N ARG A 29 6.57 19.14 7.46
CA ARG A 29 7.78 19.57 8.16
C ARG A 29 8.75 18.41 8.26
N HIS A 30 10.01 18.65 7.93
CA HIS A 30 11.08 17.72 8.26
C HIS A 30 11.45 17.87 9.74
N LEU A 31 11.40 16.77 10.49
CA LEU A 31 11.71 16.78 11.93
C LEU A 31 13.13 16.31 12.21
N SER A 32 13.53 15.18 11.63
CA SER A 32 14.84 14.57 11.83
C SER A 32 15.09 13.50 10.77
N SER A 33 16.29 12.97 10.74
CA SER A 33 16.63 11.76 10.00
C SER A 33 17.66 10.92 10.76
N TYR A 34 17.99 9.74 10.26
CA TYR A 34 19.13 8.94 10.72
C TYR A 34 19.61 7.97 9.64
N ASN A 35 20.86 7.50 9.74
CA ASN A 35 21.33 6.35 8.98
C ASN A 35 21.54 5.16 9.92
N TRP A 36 21.27 3.95 9.43
CA TRP A 36 21.86 2.75 10.03
C TRP A 36 23.32 2.64 9.64
N ILE A 37 24.17 2.32 10.61
CA ILE A 37 25.61 2.12 10.41
C ILE A 37 25.92 0.64 10.55
N GLU A 38 26.69 0.10 9.60
CA GLU A 38 27.06 -1.31 9.56
C GLU A 38 28.05 -1.64 10.68
N ARG A 39 27.52 -2.08 11.82
CA ARG A 39 28.29 -2.46 13.01
C ARG A 39 27.66 -3.66 13.71
N PRO A 40 28.44 -4.45 14.48
CA PRO A 40 27.89 -5.56 15.28
C PRO A 40 26.86 -5.12 16.32
N THR A 41 26.97 -3.88 16.82
CA THR A 41 25.98 -3.27 17.71
C THR A 41 25.02 -2.43 16.88
N ALA A 42 23.72 -2.54 17.14
CA ALA A 42 22.70 -1.70 16.52
C ALA A 42 23.07 -0.22 16.72
N THR A 43 23.48 0.46 15.65
CA THR A 43 24.02 1.82 15.70
C THR A 43 23.35 2.69 14.64
N ILE A 44 22.91 3.88 15.04
CA ILE A 44 22.41 4.91 14.12
C ILE A 44 23.25 6.18 14.19
N ALA A 45 23.43 6.84 13.04
CA ALA A 45 23.98 8.19 12.96
C ALA A 45 22.82 9.19 12.89
N VAL A 46 22.85 10.23 13.72
CA VAL A 46 21.83 11.30 13.78
C VAL A 46 22.51 12.66 13.56
N PRO A 47 22.01 13.54 12.67
CA PRO A 47 20.82 13.36 11.82
C PRO A 47 21.03 12.38 10.66
N GLY A 48 22.24 11.84 10.48
CA GLY A 48 22.54 11.07 9.29
C GLY A 48 22.58 11.95 8.04
N SER A 49 22.78 11.35 6.86
CA SER A 49 22.66 11.99 5.56
C SER A 49 22.27 10.94 4.51
N PRO A 50 21.29 11.20 3.62
CA PRO A 50 21.05 10.35 2.47
C PRO A 50 22.28 10.37 1.57
N PRO A 51 22.48 9.34 0.72
CA PRO A 51 23.59 9.33 -0.22
C PRO A 51 23.38 10.40 -1.31
N LEU A 52 24.49 11.00 -1.76
CA LEU A 52 24.48 12.01 -2.80
C LEU A 52 24.26 11.35 -4.16
N TRP A 53 23.32 11.86 -4.94
CA TRP A 53 23.14 11.49 -6.34
C TRP A 53 24.40 11.83 -7.16
N SER A 54 25.09 10.80 -7.64
CA SER A 54 26.40 10.89 -8.28
C SER A 54 26.43 10.05 -9.57
N ALA A 55 25.42 10.21 -10.42
CA ALA A 55 25.25 9.40 -11.62
C ALA A 55 26.45 9.48 -12.57
N PRO A 56 26.95 8.33 -13.07
CA PRO A 56 27.90 8.29 -14.17
C PRO A 56 27.39 9.03 -15.41
N LYS A 57 28.30 9.73 -16.10
CA LYS A 57 27.98 10.49 -17.33
C LYS A 57 27.75 9.60 -18.56
N THR A 58 27.99 8.30 -18.44
CA THR A 58 27.92 7.33 -19.54
C THR A 58 27.11 6.11 -19.11
N SER A 59 26.60 5.38 -20.10
CA SER A 59 25.91 4.10 -19.87
C SER A 59 26.80 3.11 -19.13
N ARG A 60 26.22 2.41 -18.15
CA ARG A 60 26.90 1.40 -17.32
C ARG A 60 26.21 0.05 -17.45
N GLN A 61 27.00 -1.01 -17.50
CA GLN A 61 26.53 -2.38 -17.31
C GLN A 61 26.65 -2.71 -15.82
N LEU A 62 25.55 -3.07 -15.20
CA LEU A 62 25.51 -3.50 -13.81
C LEU A 62 25.33 -5.01 -13.70
N ASN A 63 25.80 -5.53 -12.57
CA ASN A 63 25.49 -6.88 -12.14
C ASN A 63 24.07 -6.93 -11.59
N LYS A 64 23.47 -8.11 -11.64
CA LYS A 64 22.17 -8.37 -11.01
C LYS A 64 22.30 -8.25 -9.50
N ASP A 65 21.22 -7.85 -8.84
CA ASP A 65 21.15 -7.85 -7.39
C ASP A 65 21.38 -9.27 -6.86
N SER A 66 22.24 -9.39 -5.86
CA SER A 66 22.52 -10.66 -5.17
C SER A 66 22.98 -10.40 -3.74
N GLY A 67 22.76 -11.38 -2.86
CA GLY A 67 23.13 -11.29 -1.45
C GLY A 67 21.95 -10.91 -0.54
N LEU A 68 22.27 -10.41 0.65
CA LEU A 68 21.31 -10.10 1.70
C LEU A 68 20.79 -8.65 1.57
N PHE A 69 19.47 -8.48 1.53
CA PHE A 69 18.78 -7.20 1.52
C PHE A 69 17.77 -7.12 2.66
N TYR A 70 17.47 -5.90 3.10
CA TYR A 70 16.49 -5.65 4.14
C TYR A 70 15.10 -5.44 3.54
N ILE A 71 14.10 -6.13 4.11
CA ILE A 71 12.67 -5.89 3.88
C ILE A 71 12.23 -4.78 4.85
N ASP A 72 12.55 -4.97 6.13
CA ASP A 72 12.47 -3.93 7.17
C ASP A 72 13.80 -3.87 7.91
N GLN A 73 14.63 -2.87 7.55
CA GLN A 73 15.94 -2.68 8.17
C GLN A 73 15.85 -2.37 9.66
N ASN A 74 14.79 -1.68 10.11
CA ASN A 74 14.62 -1.32 11.50
C ASN A 74 14.23 -2.55 12.33
N GLN A 75 13.33 -3.39 11.83
CA GLN A 75 12.97 -4.67 12.45
C GLN A 75 14.16 -5.64 12.45
N ALA A 76 14.93 -5.70 11.37
CA ALA A 76 16.08 -6.61 11.28
C ALA A 76 17.21 -6.23 12.24
N ARG A 77 17.54 -4.93 12.34
CA ARG A 77 18.65 -4.45 13.18
C ARG A 77 18.27 -4.23 14.64
N HIS A 78 17.00 -3.93 14.93
CA HIS A 78 16.52 -3.68 16.29
C HIS A 78 15.12 -4.27 16.54
N PRO A 79 14.97 -5.61 16.51
CA PRO A 79 13.67 -6.29 16.55
C PRO A 79 12.89 -6.10 17.86
N GLU A 80 13.58 -5.79 18.96
CA GLU A 80 12.93 -5.55 20.26
C GLU A 80 12.17 -4.21 20.29
N SER A 81 12.57 -3.22 19.48
CA SER A 81 11.90 -1.91 19.40
C SER A 81 12.16 -1.21 18.06
N PRO A 82 11.55 -1.66 16.95
CA PRO A 82 11.82 -1.12 15.61
C PRO A 82 11.53 0.38 15.44
N LEU A 83 10.68 0.94 16.31
CA LEU A 83 10.37 2.38 16.33
C LEU A 83 11.33 3.21 17.19
N GLU A 84 12.16 2.61 18.06
CA GLU A 84 13.08 3.37 18.91
C GLU A 84 14.00 4.34 18.13
N PRO A 85 14.62 3.94 17.00
CA PRO A 85 15.46 4.85 16.22
C PRO A 85 14.77 6.15 15.81
N LEU A 86 13.48 6.06 15.45
CA LEU A 86 12.65 7.21 15.08
C LEU A 86 12.59 8.20 16.25
N PHE A 87 12.20 7.73 17.43
CA PHE A 87 12.05 8.59 18.61
C PHE A 87 13.39 9.14 19.11
N ARG A 88 14.44 8.32 19.10
CA ARG A 88 15.78 8.76 19.53
C ARG A 88 16.31 9.86 18.61
N ALA A 89 16.21 9.68 17.29
CA ALA A 89 16.60 10.71 16.33
C ALA A 89 15.77 11.99 16.51
N LEU A 90 14.44 11.85 16.64
CA LEU A 90 13.53 12.97 16.85
C LEU A 90 13.90 13.81 18.07
N TYR A 91 14.13 13.20 19.24
CA TYR A 91 14.43 13.93 20.46
C TYR A 91 15.87 14.45 20.56
N ILE A 92 16.79 13.93 19.73
CA ILE A 92 18.12 14.54 19.58
C ILE A 92 18.00 15.82 18.75
N SER A 93 17.31 15.76 17.61
CA SER A 93 17.17 16.90 16.70
C SER A 93 16.20 17.96 17.22
N VAL A 94 15.15 17.55 17.93
CA VAL A 94 14.11 18.43 18.48
C VAL A 94 13.79 18.01 19.93
N PRO A 95 14.65 18.35 20.91
CA PRO A 95 14.49 17.90 22.30
C PRO A 95 13.17 18.31 22.98
N SER A 96 12.57 19.42 22.52
CA SER A 96 11.32 19.96 23.03
C SER A 96 10.08 19.50 22.25
N PHE A 97 10.19 18.50 21.37
CA PHE A 97 9.06 18.04 20.58
C PHE A 97 7.96 17.46 21.48
N ASP A 98 6.72 17.95 21.34
CA ASP A 98 5.58 17.42 22.09
C ASP A 98 4.88 16.31 21.32
N ILE A 99 5.22 15.07 21.65
CA ILE A 99 4.63 13.89 21.02
C ILE A 99 3.12 13.75 21.27
N ARG A 100 2.57 14.37 22.33
CA ARG A 100 1.15 14.27 22.67
C ARG A 100 0.25 15.03 21.69
N SER A 101 0.84 15.95 20.93
CA SER A 101 0.17 16.64 19.81
C SER A 101 0.06 15.78 18.54
N VAL A 102 0.70 14.61 18.52
CA VAL A 102 0.68 13.67 17.40
C VAL A 102 -0.39 12.62 17.63
N ASP A 103 -1.23 12.40 16.62
CA ASP A 103 -2.28 11.39 16.66
C ASP A 103 -1.76 10.04 16.18
N ILE A 104 -0.94 10.02 15.12
CA ILE A 104 -0.43 8.79 14.49
C ILE A 104 1.08 8.89 14.25
N VAL A 105 1.84 7.91 14.75
CA VAL A 105 3.24 7.68 14.37
C VAL A 105 3.29 6.40 13.55
N THR A 106 3.85 6.45 12.34
CA THR A 106 3.84 5.30 11.43
C THR A 106 5.01 5.30 10.46
N ASP A 107 5.24 4.16 9.81
CA ASP A 107 6.05 4.07 8.60
C ASP A 107 5.23 4.37 7.34
N ARG A 108 5.91 4.88 6.30
CA ARG A 108 5.35 5.05 4.94
C ARG A 108 4.69 3.78 4.44
N ASN A 109 5.32 2.63 4.64
CA ASN A 109 4.83 1.34 4.15
C ASN A 109 3.43 0.99 4.67
N ASN A 110 3.16 1.26 5.95
CA ASN A 110 1.87 0.98 6.56
C ASN A 110 0.76 1.79 5.89
N ILE A 111 0.99 3.09 5.63
CA ILE A 111 0.03 3.95 4.92
C ILE A 111 -0.21 3.42 3.50
N ARG A 112 0.84 3.00 2.80
CA ARG A 112 0.73 2.42 1.46
C ARG A 112 -0.07 1.11 1.45
N LYS A 113 0.24 0.18 2.36
CA LYS A 113 -0.49 -1.10 2.52
C LYS A 113 -1.97 -0.86 2.82
N LEU A 114 -2.29 0.10 3.70
CA LEU A 114 -3.67 0.49 4.00
C LEU A 114 -4.36 1.16 2.80
N LEU A 115 -3.65 1.99 2.02
CA LEU A 115 -4.21 2.59 0.81
C LEU A 115 -4.47 1.53 -0.28
N SER A 116 -3.55 0.59 -0.49
CA SER A 116 -3.78 -0.55 -1.39
C SER A 116 -4.91 -1.45 -0.91
N PHE A 117 -5.13 -1.55 0.40
CA PHE A 117 -6.32 -2.21 0.93
C PHE A 117 -7.60 -1.45 0.56
N VAL A 118 -7.61 -0.11 0.61
CA VAL A 118 -8.76 0.71 0.19
C VAL A 118 -9.04 0.58 -1.30
N ASN A 119 -7.99 0.69 -2.12
CA ASN A 119 -8.05 0.55 -3.57
C ASN A 119 -6.91 -0.38 -4.06
N PRO A 120 -7.23 -1.65 -4.38
CA PRO A 120 -6.24 -2.61 -4.89
C PRO A 120 -5.55 -2.20 -6.18
N ASP A 121 -6.19 -1.37 -7.01
CA ASP A 121 -5.61 -0.93 -8.28
C ASP A 121 -4.45 0.05 -8.08
N LEU A 122 -4.32 0.62 -6.87
CA LEU A 122 -3.18 1.45 -6.46
C LEU A 122 -2.01 0.61 -5.90
N GLY A 123 -2.18 -0.71 -5.77
CA GLY A 123 -1.15 -1.65 -5.33
C GLY A 123 -0.65 -2.57 -6.45
N SER A 124 0.21 -3.53 -6.10
CA SER A 124 0.53 -4.65 -6.97
C SER A 124 -0.72 -5.51 -7.22
N SER A 125 -0.75 -6.21 -8.37
CA SER A 125 -1.91 -6.98 -8.87
C SER A 125 -2.46 -8.03 -7.90
N ASP A 126 -1.72 -8.37 -6.84
CA ASP A 126 -2.19 -9.01 -5.62
C ASP A 126 -1.52 -8.28 -4.45
N LEU A 127 -2.31 -7.70 -3.53
CA LEU A 127 -1.77 -7.10 -2.32
C LEU A 127 -1.31 -8.24 -1.40
N GLU A 128 -0.02 -8.27 -1.08
CA GLU A 128 0.54 -9.30 -0.20
C GLU A 128 -0.11 -9.22 1.20
N PRO A 129 -0.28 -10.35 1.89
CA PRO A 129 -0.64 -10.34 3.29
C PRO A 129 0.30 -9.45 4.09
N PHE A 130 -0.25 -8.68 5.01
CA PHE A 130 0.55 -7.81 5.85
C PHE A 130 0.00 -7.73 7.27
N THR A 131 0.91 -7.43 8.20
CA THR A 131 0.58 -7.24 9.61
C THR A 131 1.11 -5.88 10.08
N ILE A 132 0.27 -5.16 10.82
CA ILE A 132 0.62 -3.88 11.45
C ILE A 132 0.31 -4.02 12.94
N GLY A 133 1.33 -3.82 13.78
CA GLY A 133 1.12 -3.65 15.20
C GLY A 133 0.58 -2.25 15.49
N VAL A 134 -0.43 -2.15 16.36
CA VAL A 134 -0.97 -0.87 16.83
C VAL A 134 -0.90 -0.79 18.35
N GLU A 135 -0.28 0.27 18.87
CA GLU A 135 -0.24 0.59 20.31
C GLU A 135 -0.69 2.03 20.56
N VAL A 136 -1.73 2.22 21.38
CA VAL A 136 -2.29 3.53 21.74
C VAL A 136 -1.76 3.97 23.10
N ILE A 137 -1.10 5.12 23.14
CA ILE A 137 -0.49 5.75 24.32
C ILE A 137 -1.11 7.14 24.49
N GLY A 138 -1.96 7.30 25.52
CA GLY A 138 -2.75 8.52 25.67
C GLY A 138 -3.64 8.76 24.45
N THR A 139 -3.35 9.83 23.69
CA THR A 139 -4.05 10.17 22.45
C THR A 139 -3.32 9.74 21.18
N THR A 140 -2.06 9.32 21.27
CA THR A 140 -1.21 8.93 20.13
C THR A 140 -1.31 7.43 19.87
N ALA A 141 -1.39 7.01 18.62
CA ALA A 141 -1.22 5.61 18.23
C ALA A 141 0.05 5.39 17.41
N LEU A 142 0.79 4.35 17.77
CA LEU A 142 1.98 3.88 17.08
C LEU A 142 1.58 2.73 16.15
N PHE A 143 1.89 2.87 14.86
CA PHE A 143 1.66 1.85 13.84
C PHE A 143 3.03 1.32 13.41
N CYS A 144 3.38 0.12 13.86
CA CYS A 144 4.65 -0.52 13.56
C CYS A 144 4.46 -1.59 12.48
N ARG A 145 5.34 -1.62 11.46
CA ARG A 145 5.45 -2.78 10.57
C ARG A 145 5.71 -4.04 11.39
N ASP A 146 5.12 -5.15 10.97
CA ASP A 146 5.34 -6.46 11.55
C ASP A 146 5.47 -7.46 10.40
N GLU A 147 6.65 -7.44 9.75
CA GLU A 147 6.91 -8.30 8.61
C GLU A 147 7.19 -9.73 9.07
N THR A 148 6.71 -10.70 8.29
CA THR A 148 6.99 -12.12 8.52
C THR A 148 8.47 -12.45 8.35
N ALA A 149 9.16 -11.72 7.47
CA ALA A 149 10.60 -11.76 7.27
C ALA A 149 11.14 -10.33 7.19
N ALA A 150 12.15 -9.99 8.00
CA ALA A 150 12.76 -8.65 7.99
C ALA A 150 13.90 -8.53 6.96
N THR A 151 14.36 -9.64 6.40
CA THR A 151 15.45 -9.70 5.41
C THR A 151 15.14 -10.71 4.31
N ARG A 152 15.79 -10.54 3.16
CA ARG A 152 15.76 -11.49 2.05
C ARG A 152 17.17 -11.77 1.55
N PHE A 153 17.42 -13.01 1.16
CA PHE A 153 18.63 -13.38 0.44
C PHE A 153 18.29 -13.68 -1.03
N ILE A 154 18.97 -13.02 -1.96
CA ILE A 154 18.85 -13.26 -3.40
C ILE A 154 20.01 -14.14 -3.83
N ALA A 155 19.71 -15.37 -4.26
CA ALA A 155 20.74 -16.31 -4.68
C ALA A 155 21.39 -15.85 -6.01
N PRO A 156 22.67 -16.20 -6.28
CA PRO A 156 23.37 -15.75 -7.50
C PRO A 156 22.69 -16.13 -8.83
N HIS A 157 21.85 -17.17 -8.82
CA HIS A 157 21.10 -17.63 -10.00
C HIS A 157 19.67 -17.07 -10.05
N GLU A 158 19.17 -16.53 -8.93
CA GLU A 158 17.87 -15.88 -8.84
C GLU A 158 17.98 -14.49 -9.46
N PHE A 159 16.95 -14.09 -10.21
CA PHE A 159 16.89 -12.74 -10.77
C PHE A 159 15.72 -11.99 -10.14
N ARG A 160 16.03 -10.87 -9.46
CA ARG A 160 15.04 -9.99 -8.86
C ARG A 160 15.10 -8.56 -9.38
N GLY A 161 16.21 -8.16 -9.99
CA GLY A 161 16.38 -6.81 -10.51
C GLY A 161 17.84 -6.38 -10.54
N PHE A 162 18.01 -5.07 -10.66
CA PHE A 162 19.30 -4.38 -10.66
C PHE A 162 19.24 -3.13 -9.74
N GLY A 163 18.19 -3.00 -8.93
CA GLY A 163 17.85 -1.76 -8.22
C GLY A 163 18.89 -1.40 -7.17
N HIS A 164 19.30 -2.39 -6.37
CA HIS A 164 20.28 -2.17 -5.30
C HIS A 164 21.68 -1.93 -5.85
N GLU A 165 22.11 -2.70 -6.86
CA GLU A 165 23.40 -2.45 -7.52
C GLU A 165 23.40 -1.11 -8.26
N PHE A 166 22.24 -0.67 -8.77
CA PHE A 166 22.09 0.66 -9.36
C PHE A 166 22.26 1.76 -8.31
N GLU A 167 21.60 1.66 -7.15
CA GLU A 167 21.76 2.65 -6.08
C GLU A 167 23.22 2.78 -5.62
N LYS A 168 23.92 1.65 -5.45
CA LYS A 168 25.34 1.63 -5.06
C LYS A 168 26.23 2.33 -6.08
N GLU A 169 25.99 2.15 -7.37
CA GLU A 169 26.80 2.76 -8.44
C GLU A 169 26.44 4.22 -8.70
N TYR A 170 25.16 4.60 -8.55
CA TYR A 170 24.65 5.92 -8.94
C TYR A 170 24.55 6.91 -7.77
N THR A 171 24.85 6.48 -6.55
CA THR A 171 24.88 7.35 -5.37
C THR A 171 26.17 7.19 -4.58
N THR A 172 26.55 8.23 -3.83
CA THR A 172 27.74 8.24 -2.98
C THR A 172 27.34 8.48 -1.53
N ASN A 173 27.59 7.49 -0.67
CA ASN A 173 27.38 7.61 0.77
C ASN A 173 28.13 8.82 1.34
N GLN A 174 27.45 9.61 2.16
CA GLN A 174 28.03 10.78 2.84
C GLN A 174 28.51 10.47 4.26
N ILE A 175 28.26 9.25 4.72
CA ILE A 175 28.61 8.71 6.02
C ILE A 175 29.26 7.35 5.80
N ASN A 176 30.36 7.09 6.51
CA ASN A 176 31.05 5.82 6.42
C ASN A 176 30.19 4.68 6.95
N ASP A 177 30.26 3.53 6.29
CA ASP A 177 29.51 2.32 6.67
C ASP A 177 27.98 2.51 6.72
N SER A 178 27.44 3.50 6.01
CA SER A 178 26.00 3.72 5.90
C SER A 178 25.31 2.57 5.16
N ALA A 179 24.23 2.04 5.75
CA ALA A 179 23.45 0.93 5.19
C ALA A 179 22.03 1.31 4.74
N GLY A 180 21.50 2.46 5.16
CA GLY A 180 20.16 2.94 4.80
C GLY A 180 19.81 4.23 5.53
N HIS A 181 19.15 5.16 4.84
CA HIS A 181 18.83 6.49 5.38
C HIS A 181 17.33 6.67 5.57
N HIS A 182 16.92 6.96 6.80
CA HIS A 182 15.53 7.11 7.20
C HIS A 182 15.24 8.55 7.58
N ARG A 183 14.22 9.14 6.97
CA ARG A 183 13.73 10.49 7.27
C ARG A 183 12.46 10.44 8.08
N ILE A 184 12.26 11.45 8.91
CA ILE A 184 11.12 11.59 9.82
C ILE A 184 10.48 12.94 9.54
N ILE A 185 9.26 12.90 9.01
CA ILE A 185 8.47 14.08 8.68
C ILE A 185 7.21 14.13 9.53
N ALA A 186 6.70 15.34 9.75
CA ALA A 186 5.36 15.54 10.28
C ALA A 186 4.49 16.24 9.25
N TYR A 187 3.21 15.90 9.23
CA TYR A 187 2.21 16.57 8.41
C TYR A 187 0.82 16.33 8.97
N ARG A 188 -0.16 17.03 8.40
CA ARG A 188 -1.58 16.86 8.72
C ARG A 188 -2.31 16.20 7.57
N PHE A 189 -3.12 15.17 7.85
CA PHE A 189 -3.89 14.41 6.86
C PHE A 189 -5.17 13.87 7.49
N GLY A 190 -6.30 13.97 6.79
CA GLY A 190 -7.57 13.39 7.27
C GLY A 190 -8.04 13.90 8.64
N GLY A 191 -7.67 15.14 8.99
CA GLY A 191 -7.96 15.73 10.31
C GLY A 191 -6.95 15.41 11.41
N LEU A 192 -6.06 14.44 11.20
CA LEU A 192 -5.07 13.93 12.17
C LEU A 192 -3.66 14.50 11.92
N ASN A 193 -2.87 14.58 12.98
CA ASN A 193 -1.46 14.93 12.96
C ASN A 193 -0.60 13.67 12.90
N PHE A 194 0.23 13.57 11.87
CA PHE A 194 1.09 12.43 11.61
C PHE A 194 2.55 12.74 11.89
N VAL A 195 3.28 11.75 12.39
CA VAL A 195 4.73 11.61 12.23
C VAL A 195 4.98 10.36 11.39
N VAL A 196 5.68 10.52 10.27
CA VAL A 196 5.93 9.45 9.31
C VAL A 196 7.41 9.25 9.11
N ARG A 197 7.87 7.99 9.24
CA ARG A 197 9.21 7.57 8.85
C ARG A 197 9.21 6.94 7.46
N TYR A 198 10.23 7.23 6.67
CA TYR A 198 10.46 6.60 5.37
C TYR A 198 11.94 6.52 5.03
N GLU A 199 12.32 5.51 4.26
CA GLU A 199 13.64 5.43 3.64
C GLU A 199 13.73 6.36 2.43
N ALA A 200 14.87 7.06 2.28
CA ALA A 200 15.13 7.92 1.13
C ALA A 200 16.39 7.47 0.39
N ASP A 201 16.24 7.22 -0.91
CA ASP A 201 17.28 6.62 -1.76
C ASP A 201 18.44 7.58 -2.05
N GLY A 202 18.22 8.89 -1.93
CA GLY A 202 19.28 9.87 -2.11
C GLY A 202 18.82 11.31 -2.14
N TYR A 203 19.74 12.21 -2.48
CA TYR A 203 19.46 13.62 -2.71
C TYR A 203 20.32 14.21 -3.83
N VAL A 204 19.85 15.29 -4.46
CA VAL A 204 20.64 16.07 -5.43
C VAL A 204 21.23 17.29 -4.74
N ALA A 205 22.53 17.52 -4.88
CA ALA A 205 23.16 18.76 -4.42
C ALA A 205 22.53 19.99 -5.09
N THR A 206 22.26 21.03 -4.30
CA THR A 206 21.93 22.38 -4.76
C THR A 206 23.06 23.33 -4.38
N ASP A 207 23.13 24.50 -5.01
CA ASP A 207 24.16 25.51 -4.68
C ASP A 207 24.17 25.90 -3.18
N GLN A 208 23.04 25.73 -2.47
CA GLN A 208 22.92 25.90 -1.02
C GLN A 208 23.53 24.74 -0.20
N THR A 209 23.56 23.52 -0.75
CA THR A 209 24.21 22.38 -0.09
C THR A 209 25.73 22.37 -0.23
N ASP A 210 26.26 23.11 -1.23
CA ASP A 210 27.69 23.25 -1.53
C ASP A 210 28.36 24.43 -0.80
N SER A 211 27.61 25.48 -0.48
CA SER A 211 28.16 26.66 0.22
C SER A 211 28.51 26.41 1.71
N THR A 212 28.07 25.30 2.29
CA THR A 212 28.55 24.82 3.61
C THR A 212 29.81 23.96 3.55
N PHE A 213 30.37 23.68 2.36
CA PHE A 213 31.60 22.89 2.21
C PHE A 213 32.89 23.72 2.16
N GLY A 214 32.84 25.04 2.39
CA GLY A 214 34.01 25.91 2.46
C GLY A 214 34.49 26.16 3.89
N THR A 215 35.63 25.56 4.27
CA THR A 215 36.52 25.95 5.40
C THR A 215 35.84 26.49 6.66
N LYS A 216 35.62 25.63 7.66
CA LYS A 216 35.46 26.11 9.04
C LYS A 216 36.71 26.91 9.41
N ASN A 217 36.53 28.19 9.73
CA ASN A 217 37.59 29.04 10.26
C ASN A 217 38.16 28.40 11.53
N PRO A 218 39.49 28.36 11.73
CA PRO A 218 40.12 27.76 12.90
C PRO A 218 39.80 28.47 14.24
N HIS A 219 39.02 29.55 14.21
CA HIS A 219 38.63 30.31 15.40
C HIS A 219 37.42 29.77 16.15
N ASP A 220 36.57 28.92 15.54
CA ASP A 220 35.38 28.38 16.23
C ASP A 220 35.71 27.18 17.15
N HIS A 221 36.84 26.51 16.94
CA HIS A 221 37.25 25.36 17.75
C HIS A 221 37.65 25.69 19.20
N LEU A 222 37.98 26.96 19.51
CA LEU A 222 38.36 27.36 20.87
C LEU A 222 37.15 27.64 21.78
N SER A 223 36.02 28.08 21.20
CA SER A 223 34.78 28.31 21.95
C SER A 223 34.15 27.00 22.42
N ASP A 224 34.25 25.93 21.61
CA ASP A 224 33.75 24.59 21.97
C ASP A 224 34.58 23.91 23.08
N ILE A 225 35.88 24.21 23.16
CA ILE A 225 36.77 23.68 24.21
C ILE A 225 36.60 24.44 25.54
N MET A 226 36.21 25.72 25.52
CA MET A 226 35.93 26.45 26.76
C MET A 226 34.56 26.13 27.36
N GLY A 227 33.58 25.72 26.54
CA GLY A 227 32.27 25.28 27.01
C GLY A 227 32.29 23.98 27.84
N THR A 228 33.32 23.14 27.66
CA THR A 228 33.45 21.84 28.32
C THR A 228 34.12 21.90 29.71
N LEU A 229 34.55 23.07 30.18
CA LEU A 229 35.24 23.25 31.47
C LEU A 229 34.38 23.82 32.60
N SER A 230 33.07 24.02 32.42
CA SER A 230 32.18 24.42 33.53
C SER A 230 31.74 23.21 34.38
N LEU A 231 32.53 22.89 35.41
CA LEU A 231 32.16 21.96 36.47
C LEU A 231 31.37 22.70 37.57
N SER A 232 30.06 22.45 37.67
CA SER A 232 29.26 22.75 38.86
C SER A 232 28.90 21.47 39.61
N PRO A 233 28.88 21.43 40.96
CA PRO A 233 28.78 20.19 41.71
C PRO A 233 27.36 19.60 41.73
N THR A 234 27.34 18.28 41.77
CA THR A 234 26.22 17.34 41.76
C THR A 234 25.18 17.57 42.87
N ARG A 235 23.90 17.65 42.48
CA ARG A 235 22.77 17.28 43.36
C ARG A 235 22.29 15.89 42.98
N ASN A 236 22.38 14.98 43.95
CA ASN A 236 22.02 13.57 43.84
C ASN A 236 20.57 13.39 43.38
N ALA A 237 20.39 12.98 42.13
CA ALA A 237 19.15 12.35 41.66
C ALA A 237 19.23 10.84 41.95
N PRO A 238 18.10 10.16 42.20
CA PRO A 238 18.10 8.74 42.56
C PRO A 238 18.72 7.91 41.43
N LYS A 239 19.70 7.07 41.78
CA LYS A 239 20.25 6.04 40.90
C LYS A 239 19.18 4.98 40.64
N THR A 240 18.27 5.23 39.71
CA THR A 240 17.67 4.16 38.92
C THR A 240 18.70 3.82 37.85
N THR A 241 19.29 2.63 37.91
CA THR A 241 20.10 2.08 36.83
C THR A 241 19.29 2.15 35.54
N PRO A 242 19.65 3.00 34.56
CA PRO A 242 18.90 3.06 33.33
C PRO A 242 19.19 1.77 32.59
N THR A 243 18.15 1.00 32.30
CA THR A 243 18.24 -0.14 31.39
C THR A 243 18.78 0.42 30.07
N VAL A 244 20.08 0.21 29.82
CA VAL A 244 20.79 0.77 28.67
C VAL A 244 20.16 0.16 27.42
N SER A 245 19.50 0.98 26.61
CA SER A 245 19.05 0.55 25.29
C SER A 245 20.25 0.00 24.51
N ARG A 246 20.06 -1.11 23.79
CA ARG A 246 21.08 -1.69 22.92
C ARG A 246 21.36 -0.86 21.66
N LEU A 247 20.56 0.19 21.42
CA LEU A 247 20.75 1.11 20.32
C LEU A 247 21.81 2.18 20.67
N ALA A 248 22.96 2.08 20.01
CA ALA A 248 24.02 3.08 20.03
C ALA A 248 23.70 4.24 19.06
N ILE A 249 24.15 5.44 19.40
CA ILE A 249 23.94 6.64 18.58
C ILE A 249 25.26 7.35 18.39
N THR A 250 25.52 7.77 17.16
CA THR A 250 26.61 8.68 16.80
C THR A 250 26.04 9.98 16.25
N GLU A 251 26.68 11.11 16.58
CA GLU A 251 26.33 12.42 16.00
C GLU A 251 27.15 12.62 14.72
N GLU A 252 26.56 12.24 13.58
CA GLU A 252 27.23 12.26 12.27
C GLU A 252 26.21 12.52 11.16
N GLY A 253 26.66 13.17 10.08
CA GLY A 253 25.83 13.53 8.94
C GLY A 253 25.37 14.98 8.95
N ARG A 254 24.33 15.27 8.17
CA ARG A 254 23.75 16.61 8.02
C ARG A 254 22.29 16.56 7.60
N MET A 255 21.55 17.58 8.01
CA MET A 255 20.18 17.77 7.58
C MET A 255 20.15 18.19 6.10
N VAL A 256 19.58 17.32 5.27
CA VAL A 256 19.40 17.56 3.83
C VAL A 256 18.00 18.18 3.56
N PRO A 257 17.89 19.26 2.76
CA PRO A 257 16.62 19.93 2.48
C PRO A 257 15.59 19.02 1.79
N PRO A 258 14.30 19.05 2.17
CA PRO A 258 13.25 18.19 1.61
C PRO A 258 13.13 18.27 0.08
N GLU A 259 13.30 19.45 -0.51
CA GLU A 259 13.23 19.72 -1.94
C GLU A 259 14.33 19.02 -2.76
N SER A 260 15.39 18.55 -2.09
CA SER A 260 16.51 17.89 -2.73
C SER A 260 16.40 16.37 -2.78
N ILE A 261 15.51 15.78 -1.97
CA ILE A 261 15.34 14.34 -1.81
C ILE A 261 14.76 13.72 -3.07
N LEU A 262 15.27 12.55 -3.42
CA LEU A 262 14.82 11.76 -4.56
C LEU A 262 14.48 10.32 -4.17
N GLU A 263 13.64 9.72 -4.99
CA GLU A 263 13.37 8.28 -5.05
C GLU A 263 13.94 7.73 -6.37
N ILE A 264 14.46 6.50 -6.35
CA ILE A 264 15.02 5.79 -7.49
C ILE A 264 14.15 4.58 -7.82
N LYS A 265 13.86 4.39 -9.12
CA LYS A 265 13.23 3.19 -9.64
C LYS A 265 13.91 2.70 -10.90
N THR A 266 14.27 1.42 -10.91
CA THR A 266 14.83 0.74 -12.08
C THR A 266 13.75 -0.03 -12.84
N ARG A 267 13.76 -0.01 -14.17
CA ARG A 267 12.87 -0.83 -15.00
C ARG A 267 13.55 -1.29 -16.29
N ALA A 268 13.10 -2.40 -16.85
CA ALA A 268 13.46 -2.75 -18.22
C ALA A 268 13.00 -1.66 -19.20
N SER A 269 13.81 -1.38 -20.22
CA SER A 269 13.53 -0.33 -21.21
C SER A 269 12.25 -0.61 -22.01
N SER A 270 11.89 -1.89 -22.14
CA SER A 270 10.64 -2.38 -22.74
C SER A 270 9.40 -1.99 -21.92
N ARG A 271 9.55 -1.65 -20.63
CA ARG A 271 8.45 -1.32 -19.73
C ARG A 271 8.66 0.03 -19.05
N ARG A 272 8.11 1.08 -19.66
CA ARG A 272 8.15 2.44 -19.09
C ARG A 272 7.30 2.53 -17.83
N LEU A 273 7.87 3.11 -16.76
CA LEU A 273 7.18 3.35 -15.49
C LEU A 273 6.38 4.64 -15.57
N GLN A 274 5.07 4.57 -15.38
CA GLN A 274 4.24 5.75 -15.22
C GLN A 274 4.38 6.30 -13.79
N VAL A 275 4.41 7.63 -13.62
CA VAL A 275 4.56 8.26 -12.30
C VAL A 275 3.41 7.83 -11.36
N GLN A 276 2.23 7.62 -11.91
CA GLN A 276 1.03 7.15 -11.20
C GLN A 276 1.25 5.82 -10.47
N GLU A 277 2.11 4.93 -11.00
CA GLU A 277 2.43 3.64 -10.38
C GLU A 277 3.22 3.79 -9.07
N VAL A 278 3.91 4.92 -8.88
CA VAL A 278 4.70 5.23 -7.67
C VAL A 278 4.21 6.47 -6.93
N ALA A 279 3.15 7.11 -7.42
CA ALA A 279 2.66 8.38 -6.90
C ALA A 279 2.21 8.28 -5.44
N ALA A 280 1.55 7.18 -5.06
CA ALA A 280 1.17 6.93 -3.67
C ALA A 280 2.38 6.94 -2.73
N GLN A 281 3.49 6.31 -3.14
CA GLN A 281 4.71 6.25 -2.34
C GLN A 281 5.32 7.65 -2.17
N LEU A 282 5.45 8.38 -3.27
CA LEU A 282 5.99 9.74 -3.29
C LEU A 282 5.10 10.73 -2.53
N TRP A 283 3.78 10.54 -2.60
CA TRP A 283 2.79 11.33 -1.88
C TRP A 283 2.94 11.12 -0.36
N VAL A 284 3.00 9.88 0.13
CA VAL A 284 3.15 9.65 1.58
C VAL A 284 4.47 10.23 2.11
N SER A 285 5.58 10.08 1.38
CA SER A 285 6.88 10.59 1.81
C SER A 285 7.12 12.07 1.49
N GLN A 286 6.21 12.69 0.73
CA GLN A 286 6.37 14.04 0.19
C GLN A 286 7.71 14.21 -0.57
N THR A 287 8.11 13.16 -1.30
CA THR A 287 9.36 13.15 -2.08
C THR A 287 9.15 13.81 -3.44
N PRO A 288 9.83 14.93 -3.74
CA PRO A 288 9.53 15.74 -4.93
C PRO A 288 10.25 15.26 -6.19
N LYS A 289 11.35 14.52 -6.07
CA LYS A 289 12.17 14.09 -7.19
C LYS A 289 12.09 12.58 -7.40
N LEU A 290 12.04 12.16 -8.65
CA LEU A 290 12.04 10.76 -9.05
C LEU A 290 13.10 10.55 -10.13
N VAL A 291 13.88 9.49 -9.97
CA VAL A 291 14.77 8.97 -11.00
C VAL A 291 14.16 7.69 -11.55
N ARG A 292 13.83 7.69 -12.84
CA ARG A 292 13.41 6.48 -13.56
C ARG A 292 14.56 5.98 -14.42
N ALA A 293 15.25 4.96 -13.93
CA ALA A 293 16.41 4.38 -14.57
C ALA A 293 16.00 3.18 -15.43
N TYR A 294 16.31 3.24 -16.73
CA TYR A 294 15.93 2.20 -17.69
C TYR A 294 17.15 1.40 -18.17
N HIS A 295 17.01 0.07 -18.23
CA HIS A 295 18.06 -0.83 -18.69
C HIS A 295 17.64 -1.79 -19.80
N ASP A 296 18.59 -2.27 -20.59
CA ASP A 296 18.48 -3.51 -21.38
C ASP A 296 19.43 -4.53 -20.74
N ARG A 297 18.87 -5.56 -20.09
CA ARG A 297 19.64 -6.64 -19.43
C ARG A 297 20.80 -6.14 -18.55
N GLY A 298 20.51 -5.14 -17.70
CA GLY A 298 21.47 -4.53 -16.78
C GLY A 298 22.34 -3.42 -17.38
N LYS A 299 22.23 -3.15 -18.69
CA LYS A 299 22.87 -1.98 -19.30
C LYS A 299 21.97 -0.75 -19.18
N PHE A 300 22.29 0.14 -18.25
CA PHE A 300 21.52 1.33 -17.96
C PHE A 300 21.85 2.48 -18.90
N GLN A 301 20.82 3.19 -19.34
CA GLN A 301 20.95 4.50 -19.98
C GLN A 301 21.30 5.55 -18.93
N VAL A 302 21.78 6.73 -19.36
CA VAL A 302 21.99 7.84 -18.42
C VAL A 302 20.61 8.32 -17.96
N PRO A 303 20.27 8.13 -16.67
CA PRO A 303 18.96 8.50 -16.13
C PRO A 303 18.87 10.01 -15.93
N GLN A 304 17.65 10.52 -15.82
CA GLN A 304 17.40 11.91 -15.47
C GLN A 304 16.72 12.01 -14.11
N VAL A 305 17.03 13.08 -13.39
CA VAL A 305 16.28 13.46 -12.18
C VAL A 305 15.09 14.30 -12.61
N GLU A 306 13.89 13.82 -12.31
CA GLU A 306 12.64 14.48 -12.65
C GLU A 306 12.03 15.11 -11.40
N ASN A 307 11.60 16.37 -11.48
CA ASN A 307 10.71 16.92 -10.46
C ASN A 307 9.28 16.49 -10.79
N VAL A 308 8.69 15.70 -9.90
CA VAL A 308 7.37 15.08 -10.09
C VAL A 308 6.30 15.63 -9.14
N ALA A 309 6.59 16.69 -8.40
CA ALA A 309 5.68 17.25 -7.40
C ALA A 309 4.30 17.61 -7.98
N THR A 310 4.27 18.20 -9.19
CA THR A 310 3.02 18.56 -9.87
C THR A 310 2.21 17.31 -10.27
N GLN A 311 2.88 16.26 -10.74
CA GLN A 311 2.25 14.99 -11.11
C GLN A 311 1.68 14.28 -9.88
N VAL A 312 2.41 14.29 -8.77
CA VAL A 312 1.95 13.72 -7.48
C VAL A 312 0.75 14.50 -6.95
N LYS A 313 0.77 15.84 -7.03
CA LYS A 313 -0.38 16.67 -6.65
C LYS A 313 -1.61 16.37 -7.50
N ARG A 314 -1.45 16.26 -8.82
CA ARG A 314 -2.54 15.87 -9.72
C ARG A 314 -3.07 14.47 -9.38
N TRP A 315 -2.19 13.53 -9.01
CA TRP A 315 -2.62 12.22 -8.53
C TRP A 315 -3.43 12.32 -7.24
N GLU A 316 -3.03 13.16 -6.28
CA GLU A 316 -3.80 13.42 -5.05
C GLU A 316 -5.22 13.94 -5.36
N GLU A 317 -5.33 14.89 -6.29
CA GLU A 317 -6.61 15.48 -6.73
C GLU A 317 -7.54 14.42 -7.37
N LEU A 318 -6.98 13.52 -8.18
CA LEU A 318 -7.74 12.46 -8.86
C LEU A 318 -8.15 11.30 -7.93
N ASN A 319 -7.44 11.10 -6.81
CA ASN A 319 -7.67 9.98 -5.89
C ASN A 319 -8.33 10.41 -4.57
N GLN A 320 -8.97 11.58 -4.51
CA GLN A 320 -9.55 12.13 -3.29
C GLN A 320 -10.53 11.18 -2.57
N ASN A 321 -11.34 10.43 -3.31
CA ASN A 321 -12.29 9.48 -2.71
C ASN A 321 -11.55 8.37 -1.94
N ASP A 322 -10.49 7.82 -2.53
CA ASP A 322 -9.68 6.78 -1.89
C ASP A 322 -8.88 7.34 -0.71
N LEU A 323 -8.35 8.55 -0.83
CA LEU A 323 -7.63 9.21 0.26
C LEU A 323 -8.53 9.53 1.46
N LYS A 324 -9.78 9.96 1.22
CA LYS A 324 -10.76 10.15 2.29
C LYS A 324 -11.12 8.81 2.96
N ARG A 325 -11.28 7.73 2.17
CA ARG A 325 -11.51 6.38 2.72
C ARG A 325 -10.32 5.85 3.51
N LEU A 326 -9.10 6.16 3.08
CA LEU A 326 -7.87 5.88 3.83
C LEU A 326 -7.87 6.59 5.18
N ALA A 327 -8.22 7.88 5.21
CA ALA A 327 -8.35 8.63 6.46
C ALA A 327 -9.38 7.98 7.41
N SER A 328 -10.56 7.64 6.88
CA SER A 328 -11.60 6.94 7.64
C SER A 328 -11.13 5.58 8.17
N LEU A 329 -10.38 4.82 7.37
CA LEU A 329 -9.82 3.52 7.77
C LEU A 329 -8.82 3.68 8.91
N ILE A 330 -7.86 4.60 8.80
CA ILE A 330 -6.87 4.87 9.85
C ILE A 330 -7.57 5.28 11.15
N GLN A 331 -8.56 6.17 11.06
CA GLN A 331 -9.36 6.60 12.21
C GLN A 331 -10.16 5.45 12.85
N THR A 332 -10.68 4.54 12.02
CA THR A 332 -11.40 3.35 12.47
C THR A 332 -10.48 2.40 13.22
N ILE A 333 -9.31 2.10 12.66
CA ILE A 333 -8.27 1.29 13.32
C ILE A 333 -7.87 1.92 14.67
N TYR A 334 -7.58 3.22 14.67
CA TYR A 334 -7.24 3.97 15.89
C TYR A 334 -8.32 3.82 16.98
N ASN A 335 -9.59 4.05 16.62
CA ASN A 335 -10.70 4.01 17.57
C ASN A 335 -10.92 2.60 18.13
N LEU A 336 -10.86 1.59 17.27
CA LEU A 336 -11.02 0.19 17.67
C LEU A 336 -9.87 -0.28 18.55
N ALA A 337 -8.62 0.07 18.22
CA ALA A 337 -7.46 -0.23 19.04
C ALA A 337 -7.60 0.40 20.44
N ARG A 338 -8.02 1.67 20.51
CA ARG A 338 -8.27 2.38 21.77
C ARG A 338 -9.38 1.73 22.59
N GLN A 339 -10.49 1.32 21.96
CA GLN A 339 -11.60 0.64 22.63
C GLN A 339 -11.21 -0.76 23.13
N SER A 340 -10.21 -1.38 22.53
CA SER A 340 -9.78 -2.75 22.81
C SER A 340 -8.62 -2.84 23.82
N GLY A 341 -8.41 -1.81 24.64
CA GLY A 341 -7.34 -1.78 25.65
C GLY A 341 -6.00 -1.24 25.13
N GLY A 342 -5.96 -0.70 23.92
CA GLY A 342 -4.83 0.06 23.38
C GLY A 342 -3.79 -0.75 22.61
N LYS A 343 -3.73 -2.08 22.75
CA LYS A 343 -2.77 -2.93 22.01
C LYS A 343 -3.49 -3.91 21.11
N THR A 344 -3.29 -3.77 19.80
CA THR A 344 -3.93 -4.62 18.79
C THR A 344 -2.99 -4.94 17.64
N THR A 345 -3.32 -5.98 16.88
CA THR A 345 -2.69 -6.28 15.59
C THR A 345 -3.72 -6.18 14.49
N VAL A 346 -3.40 -5.42 13.44
CA VAL A 346 -4.18 -5.37 12.19
C VAL A 346 -3.52 -6.32 11.20
N ARG A 347 -4.28 -7.29 10.68
CA ARG A 347 -3.80 -8.24 9.67
C ARG A 347 -4.65 -8.21 8.42
N TYR A 348 -3.99 -8.27 7.28
CA TYR A 348 -4.61 -8.51 5.98
C TYR A 348 -4.12 -9.87 5.46
N ASP A 349 -5.05 -10.77 5.15
CA ASP A 349 -4.75 -12.11 4.61
C ASP A 349 -5.23 -12.25 3.15
N GLY A 350 -5.55 -11.15 2.48
CA GLY A 350 -6.18 -11.14 1.16
C GLY A 350 -7.68 -10.83 1.19
N GLY A 351 -8.25 -10.56 0.02
CA GLY A 351 -9.68 -10.29 -0.14
C GLY A 351 -10.07 -8.85 0.22
N ASN A 352 -11.20 -8.68 0.92
CA ASN A 352 -11.85 -7.38 1.15
C ASN A 352 -11.99 -6.98 2.63
N LYS A 353 -11.29 -7.65 3.56
CA LYS A 353 -11.36 -7.33 4.99
C LYS A 353 -9.99 -7.26 5.66
N LEU A 354 -9.91 -6.48 6.73
CA LEU A 354 -8.82 -6.51 7.71
C LEU A 354 -9.32 -7.18 8.98
N LEU A 355 -8.46 -7.93 9.64
CA LEU A 355 -8.74 -8.59 10.90
C LEU A 355 -8.01 -7.83 12.03
N LEU A 356 -8.74 -7.46 13.07
CA LEU A 356 -8.16 -6.88 14.28
C LEU A 356 -8.12 -7.93 15.39
N TYR A 357 -6.93 -8.17 15.92
CA TYR A 357 -6.70 -9.11 17.02
C TYR A 357 -6.38 -8.36 18.30
N GLY A 358 -6.95 -8.85 19.41
CA GLY A 358 -6.55 -8.45 20.74
C GLY A 358 -5.28 -9.17 21.10
N THR A 359 -4.25 -8.43 21.50
CA THR A 359 -2.93 -9.03 21.71
C THR A 359 -2.27 -8.52 22.97
N ASP A 360 -1.69 -9.43 23.75
CA ASP A 360 -0.69 -9.11 24.76
C ASP A 360 0.67 -8.88 24.07
N ARG A 361 0.73 -7.85 23.21
CA ARG A 361 1.96 -7.47 22.51
C ARG A 361 2.97 -6.90 23.48
N LYS A 362 4.24 -7.28 23.28
CA LYS A 362 5.38 -6.58 23.88
C LYS A 362 5.30 -5.09 23.52
N ALA A 363 5.77 -4.26 24.45
CA ALA A 363 5.91 -2.82 24.25
C ALA A 363 6.70 -2.54 22.95
N MET A 364 6.23 -1.59 22.13
CA MET A 364 6.91 -1.21 20.89
C MET A 364 8.14 -0.33 21.11
N LEU A 365 8.27 0.25 22.31
CA LEU A 365 9.36 1.13 22.69
C LEU A 365 10.01 0.64 24.00
N PRO A 366 11.25 1.07 24.29
CA PRO A 366 11.80 0.97 25.62
C PRO A 366 11.03 1.86 26.62
N ASN A 367 10.94 1.41 27.87
CA ASN A 367 10.19 2.10 28.94
C ASN A 367 10.52 3.59 29.10
N PHE A 368 11.78 3.99 28.93
CA PHE A 368 12.19 5.39 29.09
C PHE A 368 11.63 6.33 28.00
N LEU A 369 11.17 5.81 26.86
CA LEU A 369 10.54 6.63 25.83
C LEU A 369 9.05 6.87 26.11
N TYR A 370 8.38 5.96 26.84
CA TYR A 370 6.97 6.16 27.22
C TYR A 370 6.79 7.35 28.17
N SER A 371 7.79 7.68 28.99
CA SER A 371 7.70 8.82 29.92
C SER A 371 7.52 10.17 29.20
N ARG A 372 7.79 10.25 27.89
CA ARG A 372 7.53 11.43 27.06
C ARG A 372 6.05 11.80 26.96
N TRP A 373 5.15 10.86 27.25
CA TRP A 373 3.72 11.13 27.37
C TRP A 373 3.29 11.56 28.78
N ASP A 374 4.13 11.34 29.80
CA ASP A 374 3.80 11.57 31.22
C ASP A 374 4.14 13.00 31.72
N ASP A 375 4.99 13.74 31.02
CA ASP A 375 5.50 15.05 31.45
C ASP A 375 4.42 16.16 31.43
N ARG A 376 3.58 16.24 32.48
CA ARG A 376 2.97 17.51 32.89
C ARG A 376 3.88 18.20 33.90
N GLY A 377 4.45 19.32 33.49
CA GLY A 377 4.68 20.43 34.41
C GLY A 377 3.35 20.87 35.01
N ASN A 378 3.31 20.97 36.35
CA ASN A 378 2.21 21.53 37.12
C ASN A 378 1.74 22.89 36.57
N ALA A 379 0.51 22.93 36.07
CA ALA A 379 -0.33 24.12 36.15
C ALA A 379 -1.75 23.66 36.50
N ARG A 380 -2.04 23.67 37.81
CA ARG A 380 -3.40 23.58 38.34
C ARG A 380 -4.18 24.82 37.90
N ALA A 381 -5.39 24.60 37.40
CA ALA A 381 -6.54 25.37 37.84
C ALA A 381 -7.67 24.37 38.10
N THR A 382 -7.67 23.85 39.33
CA THR A 382 -8.82 23.18 39.93
C THR A 382 -9.91 24.21 40.20
N ALA A 383 -11.10 23.99 39.67
CA ALA A 383 -12.35 24.45 40.27
C ALA A 383 -13.39 23.32 40.14
N ASN A 384 -13.60 22.58 41.23
CA ASN A 384 -14.85 21.86 41.50
C ASN A 384 -15.93 22.92 41.81
N VAL A 385 -17.21 22.75 41.51
CA VAL A 385 -18.28 21.94 42.17
C VAL A 385 -19.55 22.17 41.30
N GLY A 386 -20.52 21.27 41.09
CA GLY A 386 -20.88 20.03 41.79
C GLY A 386 -22.02 19.27 41.08
N MET A 387 -22.44 18.21 41.77
CA MET A 387 -23.40 17.15 41.40
C MET A 387 -24.87 17.64 41.37
N ASP A 388 -25.71 17.02 40.52
CA ASP A 388 -26.80 16.15 41.00
C ASP A 388 -27.52 15.32 39.90
N ALA A 389 -27.61 14.03 40.23
CA ALA A 389 -28.52 12.91 39.87
C ALA A 389 -29.68 13.07 38.86
N LYS A 390 -29.90 12.08 37.97
CA LYS A 390 -30.73 10.85 38.17
C LYS A 390 -30.88 10.03 36.88
N ALA A 391 -31.30 8.78 37.07
CA ALA A 391 -31.30 7.63 36.16
C ALA A 391 -32.36 7.65 35.06
N GLU A 392 -32.15 6.85 34.00
CA GLU A 392 -33.14 5.86 33.55
C GLU A 392 -32.54 4.78 32.62
N ARG A 393 -32.99 3.53 32.83
CA ARG A 393 -32.72 2.32 32.04
C ARG A 393 -33.63 2.30 30.80
N SER A 394 -33.18 1.75 29.67
CA SER A 394 -33.67 0.44 29.17
C SER A 394 -33.32 0.13 27.70
N THR A 395 -33.03 -1.17 27.48
CA THR A 395 -33.30 -2.01 26.30
C THR A 395 -32.53 -1.84 24.98
N THR A 396 -31.59 -2.75 24.73
CA THR A 396 -31.46 -3.55 23.48
C THR A 396 -32.44 -4.73 23.50
N PRO A 397 -32.73 -5.51 22.41
CA PRO A 397 -31.89 -5.74 21.20
C PRO A 397 -32.65 -5.88 19.84
N GLY A 398 -31.93 -5.95 18.70
CA GLY A 398 -32.50 -6.58 17.49
C GLY A 398 -31.82 -6.35 16.13
N ALA A 399 -31.18 -7.40 15.61
CA ALA A 399 -31.11 -7.86 14.20
C ALA A 399 -30.61 -6.91 13.09
N GLY A 400 -29.31 -6.98 12.80
CA GLY A 400 -28.69 -6.45 11.57
C GLY A 400 -28.77 -7.44 10.40
N GLN A 401 -29.91 -7.51 9.72
CA GLN A 401 -30.05 -8.16 8.40
C GLN A 401 -30.86 -7.33 7.38
N ALA A 402 -31.35 -6.14 7.76
CA ALA A 402 -32.23 -5.32 6.91
C ALA A 402 -31.49 -4.26 6.07
N LYS A 403 -30.29 -3.83 6.47
CA LYS A 403 -29.67 -2.61 5.92
C LYS A 403 -29.19 -2.70 4.46
N THR A 404 -28.90 -3.91 3.96
CA THR A 404 -28.47 -4.10 2.55
C THR A 404 -29.66 -4.18 1.59
N LYS A 405 -30.86 -4.53 2.08
CA LYS A 405 -32.08 -4.65 1.27
C LYS A 405 -32.69 -3.29 0.94
N GLU A 406 -32.65 -2.33 1.86
CA GLU A 406 -33.20 -0.98 1.63
C GLU A 406 -32.44 -0.24 0.53
N THR A 407 -31.09 -0.27 0.53
CA THR A 407 -30.28 0.53 -0.40
C THR A 407 -30.33 0.06 -1.86
N ALA A 408 -30.53 -1.23 -2.13
CA ALA A 408 -30.69 -1.74 -3.50
C ALA A 408 -32.09 -1.45 -4.05
N ARG A 409 -33.11 -1.49 -3.18
CA ARG A 409 -34.50 -1.25 -3.51
C ARG A 409 -34.77 0.23 -3.84
N ASP A 410 -34.09 1.13 -3.15
CA ASP A 410 -34.17 2.58 -3.40
C ASP A 410 -33.56 2.99 -4.76
N LYS A 411 -32.60 2.23 -5.29
CA LYS A 411 -31.87 2.57 -6.53
C LYS A 411 -32.34 1.81 -7.77
N TYR A 412 -32.77 0.56 -7.61
CA TYR A 412 -33.14 -0.33 -8.73
C TYR A 412 -34.56 -0.90 -8.62
N GLY A 413 -35.35 -0.47 -7.62
CA GLY A 413 -36.74 -0.87 -7.43
C GLY A 413 -36.92 -2.37 -7.17
N ASP A 414 -38.11 -2.87 -7.52
CA ASP A 414 -38.46 -4.30 -7.48
C ASP A 414 -38.02 -5.05 -8.77
N ALA A 415 -37.02 -4.54 -9.50
CA ALA A 415 -36.51 -5.19 -10.69
C ALA A 415 -35.96 -6.59 -10.38
N PRO A 416 -36.16 -7.60 -11.27
CA PRO A 416 -35.55 -8.91 -11.11
C PRO A 416 -34.04 -8.80 -10.92
N TYR A 417 -33.52 -9.49 -9.90
CA TYR A 417 -32.09 -9.48 -9.54
C TYR A 417 -31.54 -8.11 -9.12
N SER A 418 -32.37 -7.16 -8.64
CA SER A 418 -31.94 -5.82 -8.21
C SER A 418 -30.70 -5.82 -7.28
N GLU A 419 -30.63 -6.75 -6.32
CA GLU A 419 -29.45 -6.93 -5.45
C GLU A 419 -28.19 -7.33 -6.23
N ILE A 420 -28.31 -8.23 -7.20
CA ILE A 420 -27.18 -8.69 -8.04
C ILE A 420 -26.79 -7.61 -9.03
N ILE A 421 -27.76 -6.88 -9.61
CA ILE A 421 -27.54 -5.72 -10.49
C ILE A 421 -26.73 -4.66 -9.76
N SER A 422 -27.17 -4.26 -8.56
CA SER A 422 -26.43 -3.33 -7.71
C SER A 422 -24.98 -3.77 -7.50
N LEU A 423 -24.77 -5.07 -7.26
CA LEU A 423 -23.44 -5.61 -7.02
C LEU A 423 -22.58 -5.71 -8.30
N GLY A 424 -23.20 -5.96 -9.44
CA GLY A 424 -22.52 -5.95 -10.75
C GLY A 424 -22.09 -4.55 -11.16
N MET A 425 -22.89 -3.53 -10.83
CA MET A 425 -22.54 -2.12 -11.06
C MET A 425 -21.40 -1.64 -10.16
N ASP A 426 -21.37 -2.09 -8.90
CA ASP A 426 -20.33 -1.71 -7.94
C ASP A 426 -19.02 -2.50 -8.12
N LYS A 427 -19.12 -3.82 -8.37
CA LYS A 427 -17.96 -4.74 -8.34
C LYS A 427 -17.66 -5.40 -9.67
N GLY A 428 -18.24 -4.91 -10.77
CA GLY A 428 -18.04 -5.36 -12.14
C GLY A 428 -18.94 -6.52 -12.60
N PHE A 429 -19.20 -6.59 -13.89
CA PHE A 429 -20.19 -7.51 -14.47
C PHE A 429 -19.85 -9.01 -14.33
N ARG A 430 -18.60 -9.38 -14.04
CA ARG A 430 -18.23 -10.76 -13.68
C ARG A 430 -19.02 -11.30 -12.49
N GLN A 431 -19.54 -10.44 -11.61
CA GLN A 431 -20.36 -10.88 -10.49
C GLN A 431 -21.65 -11.59 -10.94
N PHE A 432 -22.18 -11.26 -12.13
CA PHE A 432 -23.34 -11.94 -12.69
C PHE A 432 -23.04 -13.43 -12.92
N PHE A 433 -21.91 -13.77 -13.54
CA PHE A 433 -21.51 -15.17 -13.67
C PHE A 433 -21.29 -15.88 -12.34
N ARG A 434 -20.84 -15.16 -11.30
CA ARG A 434 -20.56 -15.77 -9.98
C ARG A 434 -21.82 -16.05 -9.18
N ARG A 435 -22.89 -15.26 -9.34
CA ARG A 435 -24.08 -15.32 -8.48
C ARG A 435 -25.34 -15.79 -9.18
N MET A 436 -25.42 -15.65 -10.50
CA MET A 436 -26.56 -16.12 -11.26
C MET A 436 -26.52 -17.64 -11.42
N PRO A 437 -27.69 -18.31 -11.43
CA PRO A 437 -27.79 -19.71 -11.81
C PRO A 437 -27.22 -19.95 -13.21
N THR A 438 -26.67 -21.14 -13.45
CA THR A 438 -26.08 -21.51 -14.75
C THR A 438 -27.16 -21.91 -15.77
N GLN A 439 -28.11 -21.03 -16.03
CA GLN A 439 -29.25 -21.21 -16.93
C GLN A 439 -29.45 -19.97 -17.79
N LEU A 440 -29.40 -20.11 -19.13
CA LEU A 440 -29.44 -18.96 -20.05
C LEU A 440 -30.73 -18.13 -19.93
N SER A 441 -31.87 -18.75 -19.62
CA SER A 441 -33.15 -18.05 -19.38
C SER A 441 -33.06 -17.02 -18.25
N GLN A 442 -32.25 -17.26 -17.21
CA GLN A 442 -32.05 -16.32 -16.12
C GLN A 442 -31.22 -15.11 -16.57
N TYR A 443 -30.29 -15.30 -17.50
CA TYR A 443 -29.52 -14.21 -18.09
C TYR A 443 -30.35 -13.35 -19.03
N HIS A 444 -31.33 -13.93 -19.74
CA HIS A 444 -32.34 -13.13 -20.46
C HIS A 444 -33.09 -12.20 -19.50
N ILE A 445 -33.66 -12.73 -18.41
CA ILE A 445 -34.36 -11.90 -17.43
C ILE A 445 -33.45 -10.79 -16.85
N LEU A 446 -32.18 -11.12 -16.57
CA LEU A 446 -31.20 -10.13 -16.12
C LEU A 446 -30.95 -9.05 -17.18
N CYS A 447 -30.75 -9.41 -18.44
CA CYS A 447 -30.55 -8.45 -19.52
C CYS A 447 -31.79 -7.55 -19.73
N ASP A 448 -33.01 -8.10 -19.64
CA ASP A 448 -34.26 -7.30 -19.68
C ASP A 448 -34.32 -6.29 -18.53
N ALA A 449 -33.92 -6.70 -17.33
CA ALA A 449 -33.86 -5.82 -16.18
C ALA A 449 -32.82 -4.70 -16.36
N LEU A 450 -31.64 -5.01 -16.90
CA LEU A 450 -30.60 -4.03 -17.21
C LEU A 450 -31.08 -3.01 -18.27
N ASP A 451 -31.77 -3.48 -19.31
CA ASP A 451 -32.35 -2.62 -20.35
C ASP A 451 -33.45 -1.71 -19.78
N SER A 452 -34.33 -2.27 -18.96
CA SER A 452 -35.42 -1.53 -18.30
C SER A 452 -34.90 -0.44 -17.36
N LEU A 453 -33.73 -0.66 -16.77
CA LEU A 453 -33.02 0.30 -15.91
C LEU A 453 -32.12 1.27 -16.71
N ALA A 454 -32.13 1.20 -18.04
CA ALA A 454 -31.29 1.99 -18.93
C ALA A 454 -29.78 1.92 -18.59
N ILE A 455 -29.31 0.75 -18.15
CA ILE A 455 -27.89 0.52 -17.85
C ILE A 455 -27.16 0.21 -19.15
N ASP A 456 -26.22 1.08 -19.53
CA ASP A 456 -25.35 0.81 -20.67
C ASP A 456 -24.26 -0.21 -20.28
N VAL A 457 -24.56 -1.50 -20.51
CA VAL A 457 -23.62 -2.60 -20.25
C VAL A 457 -22.44 -2.58 -21.22
N THR A 458 -22.63 -2.04 -22.43
CA THR A 458 -21.59 -2.07 -23.46
C THR A 458 -20.64 -0.89 -23.36
N GLU A 459 -21.10 0.25 -22.82
CA GLU A 459 -20.38 1.54 -22.80
C GLU A 459 -19.88 1.93 -24.20
N GLY A 460 -20.65 1.58 -25.24
CA GLY A 460 -20.26 1.77 -26.63
C GLY A 460 -19.12 0.87 -27.15
N CYS A 461 -18.61 -0.08 -26.35
CA CYS A 461 -17.57 -1.00 -26.78
C CYS A 461 -18.07 -1.95 -27.89
N THR A 462 -17.26 -2.10 -28.93
CA THR A 462 -17.51 -3.10 -29.97
C THR A 462 -17.04 -4.50 -29.55
N VAL A 463 -17.45 -5.55 -30.26
CA VAL A 463 -16.93 -6.91 -30.02
C VAL A 463 -15.40 -6.97 -30.18
N ARG A 464 -14.81 -6.10 -31.02
CA ARG A 464 -13.35 -6.00 -31.18
C ARG A 464 -12.69 -5.45 -29.91
N ASP A 465 -13.27 -4.43 -29.30
CA ASP A 465 -12.75 -3.83 -28.06
C ASP A 465 -12.85 -4.83 -26.91
N ILE A 466 -14.01 -5.48 -26.78
CA ILE A 466 -14.24 -6.59 -25.83
C ILE A 466 -13.22 -7.72 -26.02
N MET A 467 -12.92 -8.09 -27.27
CA MET A 467 -11.91 -9.11 -27.56
C MET A 467 -10.50 -8.68 -27.15
N ASN A 468 -10.15 -7.40 -27.32
CA ASN A 468 -8.86 -6.87 -26.85
C ASN A 468 -8.78 -6.90 -25.33
N ASP A 469 -9.86 -6.54 -24.62
CA ASP A 469 -9.92 -6.62 -23.17
C ASP A 469 -9.85 -8.05 -22.64
N MET A 470 -10.53 -9.00 -23.29
CA MET A 470 -10.40 -10.41 -22.95
C MET A 470 -8.97 -10.94 -23.11
N ARG A 471 -8.22 -10.44 -24.11
CA ARG A 471 -6.81 -10.81 -24.31
C ARG A 471 -5.89 -10.26 -23.23
N ARG A 472 -6.19 -9.10 -22.63
CA ARG A 472 -5.46 -8.54 -21.48
C ARG A 472 -5.51 -9.43 -20.23
N GLY A 473 -6.42 -10.41 -20.19
CA GLY A 473 -6.47 -11.41 -19.12
C GLY A 473 -5.42 -12.52 -19.22
N LYS A 474 -4.62 -12.56 -20.30
CA LYS A 474 -3.52 -13.52 -20.45
C LYS A 474 -2.33 -13.10 -19.62
N ASP A 475 -1.71 -14.09 -18.99
CA ASP A 475 -0.43 -13.91 -18.34
C ASP A 475 0.65 -13.79 -19.44
N GLU A 476 1.54 -12.81 -19.33
CA GLU A 476 2.61 -12.51 -20.30
C GLU A 476 3.97 -12.80 -19.68
N TRP A 477 4.81 -13.58 -20.36
CA TRP A 477 6.19 -13.78 -19.91
C TRP A 477 7.03 -12.59 -20.35
N ASP A 478 7.63 -11.90 -19.39
CA ASP A 478 8.64 -10.87 -19.63
C ASP A 478 10.01 -11.55 -19.77
N PRO A 479 10.59 -11.63 -20.99
CA PRO A 479 11.90 -12.25 -21.18
C PRO A 479 13.05 -11.41 -20.61
N ASP A 480 12.86 -10.09 -20.49
CA ASP A 480 13.88 -9.16 -20.00
C ASP A 480 13.94 -9.18 -18.47
N GLU A 481 12.77 -9.22 -17.84
CA GLU A 481 12.64 -9.29 -16.38
C GLU A 481 12.51 -10.73 -15.85
N ARG A 482 12.51 -11.74 -16.74
CA ARG A 482 12.38 -13.18 -16.45
C ARG A 482 11.25 -13.50 -15.45
N ARG A 483 10.10 -12.87 -15.64
CA ARG A 483 8.93 -13.05 -14.77
C ARG A 483 7.64 -13.15 -15.56
N GLU A 484 6.66 -13.81 -14.97
CA GLU A 484 5.30 -13.83 -15.48
C GLU A 484 4.54 -12.58 -14.99
N ILE A 485 4.07 -11.77 -15.93
CA ILE A 485 3.18 -10.64 -15.69
C ILE A 485 1.76 -11.18 -15.69
N LYS A 486 1.10 -11.15 -14.52
CA LYS A 486 -0.30 -11.59 -14.41
C LYS A 486 -1.21 -10.68 -15.26
N GLY A 487 -2.01 -11.30 -16.12
CA GLY A 487 -3.01 -10.60 -16.92
C GLY A 487 -4.16 -10.06 -16.05
N SER A 488 -4.85 -9.03 -16.53
CA SER A 488 -6.03 -8.47 -15.86
C SER A 488 -7.26 -9.37 -16.04
N LYS A 489 -7.36 -10.39 -15.19
CA LYS A 489 -8.46 -11.39 -15.22
C LYS A 489 -9.81 -10.76 -14.89
N SER A 490 -9.87 -9.68 -14.11
CA SER A 490 -11.11 -8.95 -13.79
C SER A 490 -11.70 -8.29 -15.04
N ILE A 491 -10.90 -7.52 -15.77
CA ILE A 491 -11.29 -6.86 -17.02
C ILE A 491 -11.76 -7.91 -18.02
N ALA A 492 -10.96 -8.96 -18.25
CA ALA A 492 -11.34 -10.01 -19.19
C ALA A 492 -12.70 -10.65 -18.85
N ARG A 493 -12.96 -10.93 -17.57
CA ARG A 493 -14.21 -11.55 -17.10
C ARG A 493 -15.41 -10.62 -17.18
N ASP A 494 -15.23 -9.33 -16.91
CA ASP A 494 -16.28 -8.32 -17.10
C ASP A 494 -16.62 -8.19 -18.59
N SER A 495 -15.61 -8.13 -19.46
CA SER A 495 -15.78 -8.09 -20.92
C SER A 495 -16.45 -9.36 -21.47
N ALA A 496 -16.24 -10.53 -20.86
CA ALA A 496 -17.00 -11.73 -21.23
C ALA A 496 -18.49 -11.64 -20.89
N PHE A 497 -18.89 -10.88 -19.86
CA PHE A 497 -20.31 -10.62 -19.61
C PHE A 497 -20.86 -9.63 -20.64
N ARG A 498 -20.11 -8.56 -20.95
CA ARG A 498 -20.49 -7.64 -22.03
C ARG A 498 -20.70 -8.37 -23.35
N LEU A 499 -19.84 -9.34 -23.66
CA LEU A 499 -20.00 -10.22 -24.81
C LEU A 499 -21.30 -11.03 -24.76
N LEU A 500 -21.62 -11.63 -23.60
CA LEU A 500 -22.87 -12.35 -23.42
C LEU A 500 -24.08 -11.43 -23.62
N TYR A 501 -24.07 -10.26 -23.01
CA TYR A 501 -25.13 -9.26 -23.14
C TYR A 501 -25.31 -8.86 -24.62
N MET A 502 -24.21 -8.62 -25.35
CA MET A 502 -24.27 -8.34 -26.78
C MET A 502 -24.89 -9.49 -27.58
N PHE A 503 -24.62 -10.75 -27.23
CA PHE A 503 -25.27 -11.88 -27.91
C PHE A 503 -26.77 -11.97 -27.64
N LEU A 504 -27.24 -11.54 -26.46
CA LEU A 504 -28.64 -11.62 -26.07
C LEU A 504 -29.48 -10.38 -26.44
N ARG A 505 -28.85 -9.21 -26.61
CA ARG A 505 -29.56 -7.93 -26.80
C ARG A 505 -29.12 -7.11 -28.00
N SER A 506 -27.87 -7.23 -28.43
CA SER A 506 -27.34 -6.42 -29.52
C SER A 506 -27.32 -7.18 -30.84
N ASN A 507 -27.63 -6.49 -31.94
CA ASN A 507 -27.44 -7.05 -33.28
C ASN A 507 -25.95 -7.03 -33.64
N VAL A 508 -25.22 -8.09 -33.27
CA VAL A 508 -23.82 -8.23 -33.66
C VAL A 508 -23.76 -8.56 -35.16
N ALA A 509 -23.43 -7.55 -35.97
CA ALA A 509 -23.43 -7.66 -37.43
C ALA A 509 -22.44 -8.72 -37.98
N ASP A 510 -21.33 -8.99 -37.27
CA ASP A 510 -20.29 -9.93 -37.70
C ASP A 510 -20.32 -11.25 -36.90
N SER A 511 -20.98 -12.24 -37.48
CA SER A 511 -21.09 -13.61 -36.94
C SER A 511 -19.73 -14.30 -36.77
N ASN A 512 -18.72 -13.99 -37.59
CA ASN A 512 -17.38 -14.56 -37.43
C ASN A 512 -16.65 -13.96 -36.23
N MET A 513 -16.80 -12.66 -36.01
CA MET A 513 -16.23 -11.99 -34.84
C MET A 513 -16.88 -12.48 -33.55
N ALA A 514 -18.21 -12.62 -33.54
CA ALA A 514 -18.95 -13.22 -32.44
C ALA A 514 -18.44 -14.64 -32.11
N TYR A 515 -18.30 -15.49 -33.13
CA TYR A 515 -17.73 -16.83 -32.97
C TYR A 515 -16.32 -16.82 -32.39
N ASN A 516 -15.42 -15.97 -32.89
CA ASN A 516 -14.04 -15.91 -32.41
C ASN A 516 -13.94 -15.43 -30.95
N ALA A 517 -14.77 -14.45 -30.58
CA ALA A 517 -14.85 -13.95 -29.20
C ALA A 517 -15.38 -15.04 -28.25
N ALA A 518 -16.45 -15.73 -28.62
CA ALA A 518 -16.98 -16.85 -27.84
C ALA A 518 -15.98 -18.01 -27.75
N LEU A 519 -15.30 -18.34 -28.86
CA LEU A 519 -14.26 -19.37 -28.90
C LEU A 519 -13.11 -19.04 -27.93
N PHE A 520 -12.73 -17.77 -27.82
CA PHE A 520 -11.74 -17.31 -26.85
C PHE A 520 -12.19 -17.60 -25.42
N VAL A 521 -13.42 -17.23 -25.06
CA VAL A 521 -13.96 -17.50 -23.72
C VAL A 521 -13.94 -18.99 -23.39
N VAL A 522 -14.46 -19.85 -24.28
CA VAL A 522 -14.57 -21.29 -23.99
C VAL A 522 -13.22 -22.02 -23.94
N SER A 523 -12.21 -21.54 -24.68
CA SER A 523 -10.88 -22.15 -24.74
C SER A 523 -9.96 -21.75 -23.60
N HIS A 524 -10.15 -20.57 -22.99
CA HIS A 524 -9.24 -20.04 -21.96
C HIS A 524 -9.74 -20.35 -20.53
N ARG A 525 -9.67 -21.63 -20.12
CA ARG A 525 -10.18 -22.12 -18.81
C ARG A 525 -9.51 -21.49 -17.58
N ARG A 526 -8.28 -21.00 -17.71
CA ARG A 526 -7.54 -20.29 -16.65
C ARG A 526 -8.09 -18.86 -16.41
N ILE A 527 -8.66 -18.25 -17.45
CA ILE A 527 -9.25 -16.91 -17.39
C ILE A 527 -10.73 -17.02 -17.06
N PHE A 528 -11.48 -17.86 -17.79
CA PHE A 528 -12.94 -17.98 -17.70
C PHE A 528 -13.36 -19.29 -17.03
N ARG A 529 -14.08 -19.16 -15.90
CA ARG A 529 -14.62 -20.29 -15.14
C ARG A 529 -15.83 -20.92 -15.83
N TYR A 530 -16.27 -22.08 -15.35
CA TYR A 530 -17.32 -22.91 -15.96
C TYR A 530 -18.57 -22.12 -16.34
N ARG A 531 -19.14 -21.33 -15.42
CA ARG A 531 -20.38 -20.57 -15.66
C ARG A 531 -20.24 -19.59 -16.83
N ALA A 532 -19.19 -18.76 -16.84
CA ALA A 532 -18.92 -17.84 -17.93
C ALA A 532 -18.76 -18.57 -19.28
N ARG A 533 -17.98 -19.66 -19.30
CA ARG A 533 -17.77 -20.46 -20.53
C ARG A 533 -19.06 -21.07 -21.04
N LYS A 534 -19.90 -21.61 -20.16
CA LYS A 534 -21.16 -22.25 -20.55
C LYS A 534 -22.17 -21.22 -21.05
N MET A 535 -22.38 -20.14 -20.32
CA MET A 535 -23.40 -19.14 -20.65
C MET A 535 -23.05 -18.35 -21.91
N VAL A 536 -21.78 -17.97 -22.12
CA VAL A 536 -21.36 -17.32 -23.38
C VAL A 536 -21.53 -18.25 -24.58
N ARG A 537 -21.24 -19.55 -24.40
CA ARG A 537 -21.42 -20.55 -25.45
C ARG A 537 -22.89 -20.74 -25.82
N GLU A 538 -23.76 -20.93 -24.83
CA GLU A 538 -25.20 -21.11 -25.06
C GLU A 538 -25.81 -19.85 -25.71
N ALA A 539 -25.43 -18.65 -25.24
CA ALA A 539 -25.89 -17.39 -25.84
C ALA A 539 -25.50 -17.28 -27.32
N LEU A 540 -24.28 -17.70 -27.70
CA LEU A 540 -23.84 -17.75 -29.09
C LEU A 540 -24.65 -18.79 -29.89
N GLU A 541 -24.82 -20.00 -29.37
CA GLU A 541 -25.52 -21.09 -30.05
C GLU A 541 -27.01 -20.79 -30.25
N GLU A 542 -27.62 -20.02 -29.35
CA GLU A 542 -29.00 -19.56 -29.45
C GLU A 542 -29.18 -18.45 -30.51
N ASN A 543 -28.29 -17.46 -30.55
CA ASN A 543 -28.48 -16.24 -31.33
C ASN A 543 -27.75 -16.22 -32.68
N PHE A 544 -26.81 -17.15 -32.94
CA PHE A 544 -26.01 -17.16 -34.17
C PHE A 544 -26.08 -18.50 -34.92
N ARG A 545 -26.21 -18.42 -36.25
CA ARG A 545 -26.13 -19.60 -37.13
C ARG A 545 -24.69 -20.05 -37.32
N LEU A 546 -24.25 -21.03 -36.53
CA LEU A 546 -22.91 -21.60 -36.61
C LEU A 546 -22.77 -22.62 -37.74
N SER A 547 -21.69 -22.51 -38.53
CA SER A 547 -21.32 -23.55 -39.49
C SER A 547 -20.91 -24.86 -38.80
N LYS A 548 -20.94 -25.98 -39.53
CA LYS A 548 -20.45 -27.29 -39.03
C LYS A 548 -19.01 -27.19 -38.48
N LYS A 549 -18.15 -26.40 -39.14
CA LYS A 549 -16.76 -26.18 -38.72
C LYS A 549 -16.66 -25.40 -37.41
N GLN A 550 -17.45 -24.33 -37.25
CA GLN A 550 -17.50 -23.54 -36.02
C GLN A 550 -18.02 -24.35 -34.84
N ARG A 551 -19.11 -25.11 -35.04
CA ARG A 551 -19.67 -26.00 -34.02
C ARG A 551 -18.66 -27.08 -33.60
N ALA A 552 -17.96 -27.68 -34.56
CA ALA A 552 -16.87 -28.61 -34.27
C ALA A 552 -15.73 -27.95 -33.48
N GLY A 553 -15.41 -26.68 -33.77
CA GLY A 553 -14.43 -25.89 -33.02
C GLY A 553 -14.79 -25.68 -31.56
N LEU A 554 -16.04 -25.33 -31.26
CA LEU A 554 -16.55 -25.20 -29.88
C LEU A 554 -16.59 -26.56 -29.16
N ASN A 555 -16.91 -27.65 -29.86
CA ASN A 555 -16.96 -29.00 -29.29
C ASN A 555 -15.60 -29.52 -28.81
N LYS A 556 -14.47 -28.97 -29.30
CA LYS A 556 -13.14 -29.25 -28.74
C LYS A 556 -12.98 -28.76 -27.30
N TRP A 557 -13.82 -27.81 -26.87
CA TRP A 557 -13.78 -27.18 -25.56
C TRP A 557 -15.11 -27.38 -24.82
N PRO A 558 -15.44 -28.61 -24.38
CA PRO A 558 -16.69 -28.86 -23.71
C PRO A 558 -16.76 -28.08 -22.40
N ALA A 559 -17.85 -27.36 -22.19
CA ALA A 559 -18.18 -26.72 -20.92
C ALA A 559 -18.80 -27.77 -19.98
N LYS A 560 -17.99 -28.74 -19.55
CA LYS A 560 -18.37 -29.71 -18.51
C LYS A 560 -18.03 -29.17 -17.13
N GLU A 561 -18.90 -29.48 -16.17
CA GLU A 561 -18.66 -29.24 -14.74
C GLU A 561 -17.64 -30.30 -14.27
N SER A 562 -16.53 -29.87 -13.68
CA SER A 562 -15.50 -30.80 -13.20
C SER A 562 -15.90 -31.33 -11.83
N HIS A 563 -16.31 -32.60 -11.75
CA HIS A 563 -16.66 -33.28 -10.48
C HIS A 563 -15.48 -33.54 -9.53
N LEU A 564 -14.29 -33.03 -9.82
CA LEU A 564 -13.14 -33.00 -8.89
C LEU A 564 -13.03 -31.68 -8.11
N ALA A 565 -13.99 -30.75 -8.29
CA ALA A 565 -14.07 -29.46 -7.60
C ALA A 565 -15.31 -29.41 -6.70
N GLY A 566 -15.45 -30.45 -5.87
CA GLY A 566 -16.52 -30.62 -4.89
C GLY A 566 -16.08 -30.10 -3.52
N SER A 567 -15.68 -28.84 -3.44
CA SER A 567 -15.74 -28.08 -2.20
C SER A 567 -16.12 -26.65 -2.58
N GLU A 568 -17.02 -26.03 -1.83
CA GLU A 568 -17.33 -24.60 -1.93
C GLU A 568 -16.13 -23.71 -1.51
N GLU A 569 -14.95 -24.30 -1.31
CA GLU A 569 -13.70 -23.67 -0.86
C GLU A 569 -12.66 -23.43 -1.98
N ASP A 570 -12.85 -23.96 -3.20
CA ASP A 570 -11.85 -23.83 -4.29
C ASP A 570 -11.99 -22.58 -5.19
N ASP A 571 -12.82 -21.59 -4.80
CA ASP A 571 -12.73 -20.21 -5.36
C ASP A 571 -11.77 -19.33 -4.55
N VAL A 572 -10.87 -19.96 -3.78
CA VAL A 572 -9.69 -19.36 -3.15
C VAL A 572 -8.46 -19.89 -3.90
N THR A 573 -7.74 -19.02 -4.58
CA THR A 573 -6.49 -19.39 -5.26
C THR A 573 -5.38 -19.59 -4.24
N THR A 574 -5.07 -20.86 -3.95
CA THR A 574 -3.77 -21.27 -3.40
C THR A 574 -2.87 -21.73 -4.54
N GLU A 575 -2.25 -20.78 -5.23
CA GLU A 575 -1.00 -21.04 -5.97
C GLU A 575 0.01 -20.03 -5.43
N VAL A 576 0.87 -20.56 -4.56
CA VAL A 576 1.95 -19.86 -3.89
C VAL A 576 3.12 -19.83 -4.86
N GLU A 577 3.37 -18.67 -5.45
CA GLU A 577 4.67 -18.33 -6.01
C GLU A 577 5.06 -16.94 -5.51
N ASP A 578 6.21 -16.90 -4.84
CA ASP A 578 6.77 -15.79 -4.07
C ASP A 578 7.15 -14.58 -4.95
N ILE A 579 6.15 -13.77 -5.33
CA ILE A 579 6.36 -12.43 -5.90
C ILE A 579 6.47 -11.41 -4.76
N PHE A 580 7.46 -11.67 -3.93
CA PHE A 580 8.00 -10.85 -2.86
C PHE A 580 8.48 -9.48 -3.41
N PHE A 581 7.56 -8.56 -3.68
CA PHE A 581 7.86 -7.17 -4.02
C PHE A 581 7.63 -6.33 -2.77
N ASP A 582 8.58 -6.39 -1.82
CA ASP A 582 8.51 -5.49 -0.67
C ASP A 582 8.84 -4.09 -1.15
N SER A 583 7.83 -3.23 -1.18
CA SER A 583 7.85 -2.03 -2.00
C SER A 583 8.64 -0.86 -1.40
N ASP A 584 9.32 -1.07 -0.27
CA ASP A 584 10.37 -0.15 0.19
C ASP A 584 11.74 -0.48 -0.46
N SER A 585 11.90 -1.64 -1.09
CA SER A 585 13.10 -2.01 -1.82
C SER A 585 13.02 -1.64 -3.31
N SER A 586 14.16 -1.29 -3.90
CA SER A 586 14.31 -0.63 -5.20
C SER A 586 14.32 -1.53 -6.44
N PHE A 587 13.91 -2.80 -6.31
CA PHE A 587 13.95 -3.82 -7.38
C PHE A 587 13.35 -3.39 -8.73
#